data_AF-A0A9L0IKY0-F1
#
_entry.id   AF-A0A9L0IKY0-F1
#
_cell.length_a   1.000
_cell.length_b   1.000
_cell.length_c   1.000
_cell.angle_alpha   90.00
_cell.angle_beta   90.00
_cell.angle_gamma   90.00
#
_symmetry.space_group_name_H-M   'P 1'
#
loop_
_entity.id
_entity.type
_entity.pdbx_description
1 polymer ?
#
loop_
_entity_poly.entity_id
_entity_poly.type
_entity_poly.pdbx_seq_one_letter_code
_entity_poly.pdbx_strand_id
1 'polypeptide(L)'
;MSPALLLALLDGFALPISGVQALTCQLGTGEAVMNVSDMPLHWTVTNQQVCEDGWGCQDTLLLTENGPQVNLVLSKGCTPEADHEARVTQHRAGPGLSIVSYTHVCRNEDLCKQCPNTLPTGTHCPQQVPSCGRRGRDLHCSLGAR
;
A
#
# COMPACT_ATOMS: atom_id res chain seq x y z
N MET A 1 -46.08 42.50 0.02
CA MET A 1 -44.86 41.69 0.20
C MET A 1 -45.23 40.26 -0.17
N SER A 2 -44.66 39.72 -1.25
CA SER A 2 -45.17 38.50 -1.88
C SER A 2 -44.78 37.25 -1.09
N PRO A 3 -45.71 36.35 -0.73
CA PRO A 3 -45.44 35.16 0.08
C PRO A 3 -44.52 34.13 -0.59
N ALA A 4 -44.28 34.27 -1.90
CA ALA A 4 -43.35 33.43 -2.66
C ALA A 4 -41.86 33.66 -2.29
N LEU A 5 -41.51 34.83 -1.73
CA LEU A 5 -40.12 35.15 -1.38
C LEU A 5 -39.66 34.54 -0.04
N LEU A 6 -40.59 34.09 0.79
CA LEU A 6 -40.28 33.48 2.10
C LEU A 6 -39.89 32.01 2.01
N LEU A 7 -40.36 31.30 0.98
CA LEU A 7 -40.04 29.87 0.79
C LEU A 7 -38.64 29.66 0.21
N ALA A 8 -38.10 30.64 -0.52
CA ALA A 8 -36.74 30.57 -1.08
C ALA A 8 -35.61 30.70 -0.03
N LEU A 9 -35.93 31.07 1.21
CA LEU A 9 -34.97 31.21 2.31
C LEU A 9 -34.89 29.96 3.22
N LEU A 10 -35.75 28.97 3.00
CA LEU A 10 -35.80 27.73 3.80
C LEU A 10 -35.12 26.54 3.12
N ASP A 11 -34.80 26.63 1.83
CA ASP A 11 -33.90 25.70 1.15
C ASP A 11 -32.46 26.04 1.51
N GLY A 12 -32.13 25.78 2.78
CA GLY A 12 -30.77 25.79 3.27
C GLY A 12 -29.93 24.98 2.31
N PHE A 13 -28.95 25.64 1.69
CA PHE A 13 -27.84 24.98 1.02
C PHE A 13 -27.17 24.09 2.08
N ALA A 14 -27.61 22.84 2.17
CA ALA A 14 -26.81 21.77 2.71
C ALA A 14 -25.64 21.65 1.73
N LEU A 15 -24.61 22.48 1.92
CA LEU A 15 -23.29 22.19 1.39
C LEU A 15 -23.02 20.75 1.82
N PRO A 16 -22.82 19.79 0.89
CA PRO A 16 -22.37 18.48 1.30
C PRO A 16 -21.10 18.76 2.09
N ILE A 17 -21.14 18.42 3.37
CA ILE A 17 -19.96 18.45 4.20
C ILE A 17 -19.07 17.45 3.49
N SER A 18 -18.08 17.93 2.72
CA SER A 18 -16.96 17.10 2.27
C SER A 18 -16.16 16.75 3.52
N GLY A 19 -16.79 16.03 4.45
CA GLY A 19 -16.11 15.30 5.49
C GLY A 19 -15.26 14.28 4.75
N VAL A 20 -13.96 14.31 5.00
CA VAL A 20 -13.08 13.27 4.49
C VAL A 20 -13.54 11.99 5.16
N GLN A 21 -14.25 11.16 4.42
CA GLN A 21 -14.90 9.99 4.97
C GLN A 21 -13.86 9.05 5.59
N ALA A 22 -14.12 8.58 6.82
CA ALA A 22 -13.30 7.55 7.46
C ALA A 22 -13.22 6.32 6.55
N LEU A 23 -12.00 5.94 6.17
CA LEU A 23 -11.74 4.79 5.30
C LEU A 23 -11.65 3.51 6.12
N THR A 24 -11.99 2.38 5.50
CA THR A 24 -11.71 1.05 6.02
C THR A 24 -10.47 0.49 5.35
N CYS A 25 -9.45 0.10 6.12
CA CYS A 25 -8.20 -0.44 5.61
C CYS A 25 -7.95 -1.86 6.14
N GLN A 26 -7.10 -2.62 5.45
CA GLN A 26 -6.59 -3.87 6.02
C GLN A 26 -5.68 -3.59 7.21
N LEU A 27 -5.74 -4.46 8.21
CA LEU A 27 -4.88 -4.43 9.38
C LEU A 27 -4.09 -5.72 9.47
N GLY A 28 -2.77 -5.63 9.51
CA GLY A 28 -1.97 -6.81 9.78
C GLY A 28 -0.49 -6.57 9.69
N THR A 29 0.27 -7.37 10.42
CA THR A 29 1.72 -7.44 10.34
C THR A 29 2.13 -8.89 10.12
N GLY A 30 3.17 -9.10 9.33
CA GLY A 30 3.73 -10.43 9.10
C GLY A 30 5.24 -10.36 9.01
N GLU A 31 5.91 -11.38 9.55
CA GLU A 31 7.35 -11.58 9.38
C GLU A 31 7.60 -13.04 9.04
N ALA A 32 8.51 -13.29 8.09
CA ALA A 32 8.91 -14.64 7.73
C ALA A 32 10.34 -14.67 7.19
N VAL A 33 11.08 -15.70 7.57
CA VAL A 33 12.37 -16.04 6.96
C VAL A 33 12.17 -17.27 6.10
N MET A 34 12.55 -17.20 4.83
CA MET A 34 12.38 -18.29 3.87
C MET A 34 13.54 -18.36 2.90
N ASN A 35 13.63 -19.44 2.12
CA ASN A 35 14.60 -19.48 1.05
C ASN A 35 14.16 -18.54 -0.07
N VAL A 36 15.14 -17.92 -0.72
CA VAL A 36 14.89 -17.07 -1.90
C VAL A 36 14.18 -17.87 -3.01
N SER A 37 14.40 -19.19 -3.08
CA SER A 37 13.72 -20.10 -4.02
C SER A 37 12.21 -20.21 -3.79
N ASP A 38 11.74 -19.86 -2.60
CA ASP A 38 10.35 -20.06 -2.18
C ASP A 38 9.51 -18.78 -2.40
N MET A 39 10.12 -17.73 -2.96
CA MET A 39 9.46 -16.47 -3.32
C MET A 39 8.82 -16.54 -4.72
N PRO A 40 7.68 -15.86 -4.97
CA PRO A 40 6.91 -15.05 -4.04
C PRO A 40 6.00 -15.82 -3.10
N LEU A 41 5.77 -15.25 -1.93
CA LEU A 41 4.77 -15.69 -0.97
C LEU A 41 3.45 -14.95 -1.20
N HIS A 42 2.34 -15.70 -1.22
CA HIS A 42 1.00 -15.13 -1.20
C HIS A 42 0.57 -14.93 0.25
N TRP A 43 0.11 -13.74 0.60
CA TRP A 43 -0.34 -13.41 1.93
C TRP A 43 -1.74 -12.80 1.86
N THR A 44 -2.65 -13.41 2.62
CA THR A 44 -4.04 -12.96 2.69
C THR A 44 -4.26 -12.33 4.05
N VAL A 45 -4.44 -11.01 4.09
CA VAL A 45 -4.86 -10.30 5.31
C VAL A 45 -6.37 -10.12 5.25
N THR A 46 -7.09 -10.75 6.17
CA THR A 46 -8.56 -10.67 6.26
C THR A 46 -9.03 -9.64 7.28
N ASN A 47 -8.16 -9.24 8.22
CA ASN A 47 -8.49 -8.27 9.25
C ASN A 47 -8.59 -6.87 8.65
N GLN A 48 -9.54 -6.10 9.16
CA GLN A 48 -9.83 -4.74 8.70
C GLN A 48 -9.96 -3.82 9.91
N GLN A 49 -9.74 -2.53 9.69
CA GLN A 49 -9.93 -1.48 10.68
C GLN A 49 -10.51 -0.23 10.01
N VAL A 50 -11.32 0.53 10.76
CA VAL A 50 -11.77 1.86 10.35
C VAL A 50 -10.72 2.88 10.79
N CYS A 51 -10.32 3.75 9.87
CA CYS A 51 -9.33 4.79 10.10
C CYS A 51 -9.94 6.05 10.72
N GLU A 52 -9.08 6.88 11.30
CA GLU A 52 -9.45 8.25 11.66
C GLU A 52 -9.81 9.07 10.41
N ASP A 53 -10.61 10.12 10.61
CA ASP A 53 -11.00 11.03 9.53
C ASP A 53 -9.74 11.64 8.89
N GLY A 54 -9.67 11.53 7.56
CA GLY A 54 -8.52 12.01 6.82
C GLY A 54 -7.23 11.21 7.07
N TRP A 55 -7.30 9.94 7.42
CA TRP A 55 -6.20 8.99 7.28
C TRP A 55 -6.37 8.12 6.02
N GLY A 56 -5.27 7.57 5.50
CA GLY A 56 -5.23 6.67 4.35
C GLY A 56 -4.89 5.23 4.71
N CYS A 57 -4.97 4.31 3.74
CA CYS A 57 -4.41 2.97 3.90
C CYS A 57 -2.94 2.95 3.47
N GLN A 58 -2.11 2.24 4.23
CA GLN A 58 -0.70 2.02 3.91
C GLN A 58 -0.39 0.54 3.78
N ASP A 59 0.36 0.26 2.73
CA ASP A 59 1.01 -1.02 2.49
C ASP A 59 2.52 -0.84 2.59
N THR A 60 3.20 -1.67 3.38
CA THR A 60 4.67 -1.67 3.45
C THR A 60 5.21 -3.09 3.42
N LEU A 61 6.29 -3.26 2.66
CA LEU A 61 7.03 -4.50 2.52
C LEU A 61 8.52 -4.18 2.69
N LEU A 62 9.25 -5.00 3.42
CA LEU A 62 10.70 -4.97 3.52
C LEU A 62 11.25 -6.36 3.21
N LEU A 63 12.17 -6.43 2.26
CA LEU A 63 12.89 -7.64 1.88
C LEU A 63 14.36 -7.45 2.22
N THR A 64 14.89 -8.35 3.03
CA THR A 64 16.32 -8.42 3.38
C THR A 64 16.88 -9.75 2.90
N GLU A 65 17.57 -9.75 1.76
CA GLU A 65 18.20 -10.96 1.22
C GLU A 65 19.62 -11.09 1.78
N ASN A 66 19.91 -12.25 2.35
CA ASN A 66 21.23 -12.65 2.83
C ASN A 66 21.54 -14.09 2.36
N GLY A 67 22.30 -14.20 1.28
CA GLY A 67 22.67 -15.49 0.69
C GLY A 67 21.45 -16.26 0.15
N PRO A 68 21.17 -17.49 0.62
CA PRO A 68 20.02 -18.27 0.17
C PRO A 68 18.71 -17.90 0.88
N GLN A 69 18.76 -17.02 1.90
CA GLN A 69 17.61 -16.65 2.71
C GLN A 69 17.15 -15.22 2.43
N VAL A 70 15.86 -14.99 2.63
CA VAL A 70 15.26 -13.66 2.65
C VAL A 70 14.44 -13.51 3.93
N ASN A 71 14.64 -12.41 4.66
CA ASN A 71 13.69 -11.95 5.65
C ASN A 71 12.68 -11.03 4.99
N LEU A 72 11.40 -11.32 5.23
CA LEU A 72 10.26 -10.57 4.75
C LEU A 72 9.56 -9.96 5.95
N VAL A 73 9.34 -8.65 5.91
CA VAL A 73 8.43 -7.96 6.82
C VAL A 73 7.33 -7.28 6.01
N LEU A 74 6.09 -7.45 6.46
CA LEU A 74 4.90 -6.83 5.88
C LEU A 74 4.15 -6.08 6.97
N SER A 75 3.66 -4.89 6.65
CA SER A 75 2.66 -4.20 7.47
C SER A 75 1.55 -3.57 6.63
N LYS A 76 0.35 -3.60 7.20
CA LYS A 76 -0.87 -2.94 6.71
C LYS A 76 -1.58 -2.22 7.82
N GLY A 77 -2.08 -1.04 7.51
CA GLY A 77 -2.92 -0.31 8.42
C GLY A 77 -3.33 1.05 7.88
N CYS A 78 -3.87 1.85 8.79
CA CYS A 78 -4.17 3.26 8.58
C CYS A 78 -2.90 4.07 8.79
N THR A 79 -2.78 5.18 8.06
CA THR A 79 -1.62 6.07 8.13
C THR A 79 -2.05 7.54 7.99
N PRO A 80 -1.47 8.48 8.75
CA PRO A 80 -1.65 9.92 8.50
C PRO A 80 -0.82 10.44 7.31
N GLU A 81 0.07 9.62 6.75
CA GLU A 81 1.00 9.95 5.67
C GLU A 81 0.26 10.36 4.38
N ALA A 82 0.81 11.33 3.66
CA ALA A 82 0.24 11.78 2.41
C ALA A 82 0.22 10.67 1.35
N ASP A 83 -0.80 10.70 0.50
CA ASP A 83 -0.92 9.77 -0.62
C ASP A 83 0.31 9.83 -1.51
N HIS A 84 0.78 8.65 -1.90
CA HIS A 84 1.81 8.50 -2.91
C HIS A 84 1.65 7.19 -3.65
N GLU A 85 1.95 7.25 -4.94
CA GLU A 85 2.05 6.06 -5.79
C GLU A 85 3.03 5.04 -5.21
N ALA A 86 2.91 3.80 -5.68
CA ALA A 86 3.78 2.71 -5.27
C ALA A 86 5.26 3.07 -5.47
N ARG A 87 6.04 2.99 -4.39
CA ARG A 87 7.46 3.31 -4.39
C ARG A 87 8.26 2.09 -3.95
N VAL A 88 9.33 1.82 -4.69
CA VAL A 88 10.35 0.83 -4.34
C VAL A 88 11.64 1.57 -4.01
N THR A 89 12.24 1.26 -2.87
CA THR A 89 13.50 1.87 -2.44
C THR A 89 14.52 0.77 -2.20
N GLN A 90 15.62 0.82 -2.94
CA GLN A 90 16.78 -0.01 -2.68
C GLN A 90 17.65 0.68 -1.62
N HIS A 91 17.55 0.19 -0.38
CA HIS A 91 18.34 0.72 0.75
C HIS A 91 19.78 0.25 0.71
N ARG A 92 19.98 -0.99 0.22
CA ARG A 92 21.31 -1.58 0.06
C ARG A 92 21.35 -2.46 -1.17
N ALA A 93 22.37 -2.25 -2.00
CA ALA A 93 22.75 -3.11 -3.11
C ALA A 93 24.18 -3.58 -2.86
N GLY A 94 24.44 -4.88 -2.86
CA GLY A 94 25.80 -5.38 -2.79
C GLY A 94 25.89 -6.85 -2.39
N PRO A 95 27.06 -7.47 -2.62
CA PRO A 95 27.22 -8.90 -2.43
C PRO A 95 27.09 -9.24 -0.94
N GLY A 96 26.24 -10.22 -0.65
CA GLY A 96 26.03 -10.76 0.70
C GLY A 96 24.81 -10.18 1.43
N LEU A 97 24.42 -8.93 1.19
CA LEU A 97 23.23 -8.35 1.82
C LEU A 97 22.57 -7.31 0.92
N SER A 98 21.33 -7.57 0.52
CA SER A 98 20.47 -6.63 -0.20
C SER A 98 19.25 -6.29 0.63
N ILE A 99 18.85 -5.02 0.65
CA ILE A 99 17.69 -4.53 1.40
C ILE A 99 16.85 -3.66 0.48
N VAL A 100 15.60 -4.05 0.29
CA VAL A 100 14.63 -3.35 -0.57
C VAL A 100 13.34 -3.18 0.20
N SER A 101 12.73 -1.99 0.12
CA SER A 101 11.37 -1.77 0.60
C SER A 101 10.42 -1.40 -0.51
N TYR A 102 9.15 -1.71 -0.31
CA TYR A 102 8.02 -1.20 -1.07
C TYR A 102 7.09 -0.47 -0.11
N THR A 103 6.52 0.64 -0.57
CA THR A 103 5.50 1.40 0.16
C THR A 103 4.46 1.97 -0.81
N HIS A 104 3.21 2.01 -0.38
CA HIS A 104 2.10 2.64 -1.10
C HIS A 104 1.09 3.20 -0.09
N VAL A 105 0.63 4.43 -0.32
CA VAL A 105 -0.37 5.10 0.52
C VAL A 105 -1.48 5.66 -0.36
N CYS A 106 -2.73 5.38 0.02
CA CYS A 106 -3.93 5.72 -0.75
C CYS A 106 -5.06 6.24 0.16
N ARG A 107 -5.87 7.18 -0.33
CA ARG A 107 -7.06 7.71 0.38
C ARG A 107 -8.35 7.71 -0.42
N ASN A 108 -8.33 7.17 -1.64
CA ASN A 108 -9.44 7.35 -2.57
C ASN A 108 -10.58 6.33 -2.41
N GLU A 109 -10.34 5.20 -1.74
CA GLU A 109 -11.31 4.11 -1.59
C GLU A 109 -11.01 3.21 -0.37
N ASP A 110 -12.06 2.60 0.18
CA ASP A 110 -11.94 1.54 1.19
C ASP A 110 -11.17 0.35 0.63
N LEU A 111 -10.32 -0.27 1.45
CA LEU A 111 -9.56 -1.47 1.12
C LEU A 111 -8.80 -1.32 -0.20
N CYS A 112 -8.24 -0.12 -0.44
CA CYS A 112 -7.61 0.24 -1.70
C CYS A 112 -6.61 -0.83 -2.16
N LYS A 113 -6.53 -0.98 -3.49
CA LYS A 113 -5.85 -2.06 -4.23
C LYS A 113 -4.89 -2.90 -3.39
N GLN A 114 -5.45 -4.00 -2.90
CA GLN A 114 -4.82 -5.10 -2.21
C GLN A 114 -3.64 -5.65 -3.03
N CYS A 115 -2.40 -5.40 -2.62
CA CYS A 115 -1.31 -6.27 -3.04
C CYS A 115 -1.47 -7.59 -2.30
N PRO A 116 -1.62 -8.77 -2.92
CA PRO A 116 -1.75 -10.01 -2.16
C PRO A 116 -0.43 -10.78 -2.02
N ASN A 117 0.66 -10.30 -2.65
CA ASN A 117 1.89 -11.07 -2.83
C ASN A 117 3.15 -10.31 -2.39
N THR A 118 4.16 -11.02 -1.88
CA THR A 118 5.47 -10.47 -1.48
C THR A 118 6.37 -10.15 -2.66
N LEU A 119 6.02 -10.66 -3.84
CA LEU A 119 6.39 -10.05 -5.12
C LEU A 119 5.08 -9.72 -5.84
N PRO A 120 4.84 -8.46 -6.23
CA PRO A 120 3.62 -8.10 -6.93
C PRO A 120 3.54 -8.86 -8.27
N THR A 121 2.79 -9.95 -8.37
CA THR A 121 2.49 -10.53 -9.69
C THR A 121 1.35 -9.71 -10.31
N GLY A 122 1.52 -9.34 -11.58
CA GLY A 122 0.86 -8.22 -12.25
C GLY A 122 -0.65 -8.28 -12.47
N THR A 123 -1.40 -9.10 -11.73
CA THR A 123 -2.86 -9.20 -11.86
C THR A 123 -3.64 -8.47 -10.75
N HIS A 124 -3.05 -8.15 -9.59
CA HIS A 124 -3.79 -7.57 -8.45
C HIS A 124 -3.18 -6.34 -7.77
N CYS A 125 -1.88 -6.08 -7.95
CA CYS A 125 -1.27 -4.78 -7.61
C CYS A 125 -1.33 -3.84 -8.83
N PRO A 126 -1.37 -2.50 -8.66
CA PRO A 126 -1.16 -1.57 -9.77
C PRO A 126 0.08 -1.98 -10.57
N GLN A 127 0.05 -1.84 -11.90
CA GLN A 127 1.09 -2.29 -12.86
C GLN A 127 2.45 -1.56 -12.76
N GLN A 128 2.90 -1.29 -11.54
CA GLN A 128 4.16 -0.69 -11.16
C GLN A 128 4.88 -1.70 -10.24
N VAL A 129 5.21 -2.85 -10.79
CA VAL A 129 5.77 -3.97 -10.04
C VAL A 129 7.30 -3.84 -9.98
N PRO A 130 7.96 -3.88 -8.81
CA PRO A 130 9.35 -4.30 -8.72
C PRO A 130 9.53 -5.69 -9.33
N SER A 131 10.08 -5.78 -10.55
CA SER A 131 10.70 -7.02 -10.99
C SER A 131 11.96 -7.20 -10.14
N CYS A 132 11.83 -7.94 -9.04
CA CYS A 132 12.98 -8.36 -8.26
C CYS A 132 13.63 -9.53 -8.99
N GLY A 133 14.70 -9.24 -9.71
CA GLY A 133 15.54 -10.22 -10.37
C GLY A 133 16.90 -10.30 -9.70
N ARG A 134 17.53 -11.47 -9.75
CA ARG A 134 18.96 -11.56 -9.44
C ARG A 134 19.76 -11.05 -10.63
N ARG A 135 20.60 -10.04 -10.40
CA ARG A 135 21.72 -9.72 -11.30
C ARG A 135 22.99 -10.22 -10.62
N GLY A 136 23.36 -11.47 -10.89
CA GLY A 136 24.45 -12.13 -10.17
C GLY A 136 24.06 -12.53 -8.75
N ARG A 137 24.78 -12.03 -7.75
CA ARG A 137 24.51 -12.26 -6.31
C ARG A 137 23.66 -11.17 -5.64
N ASP A 138 23.22 -10.19 -6.42
CA ASP A 138 22.52 -9.03 -5.91
C ASP A 138 21.04 -9.09 -6.31
N LEU A 139 20.16 -8.87 -5.34
CA LEU A 139 18.75 -8.62 -5.58
C LEU A 139 18.59 -7.22 -6.16
N HIS A 140 18.07 -7.14 -7.38
CA HIS A 140 17.77 -5.88 -8.05
C HIS A 140 16.27 -5.80 -8.28
N CYS A 141 15.62 -4.82 -7.65
CA CYS A 141 14.19 -4.61 -7.74
C CYS A 141 13.93 -3.28 -8.46
N SER A 142 13.35 -3.35 -9.65
CA SER A 142 13.00 -2.17 -10.45
C SER A 142 11.51 -2.14 -10.71
N LEU A 143 10.85 -1.01 -10.44
CA LEU A 143 9.50 -0.74 -10.93
C LEU A 143 9.50 -0.97 -12.45
N GLY A 144 8.72 -1.95 -12.93
CA GLY A 144 8.61 -2.28 -14.33
C GLY A 144 8.26 -1.02 -15.12
N ALA A 145 9.13 -0.65 -16.05
CA ALA A 145 8.82 0.42 -17.00
C ALA A 145 7.71 -0.07 -17.94
N ARG A 146 6.77 0.83 -18.26
CA ARG A 146 5.75 0.63 -19.29
C ARG A 146 6.35 0.24 -20.63
#